data_AF-A0A6J8B710-F1
#
_entry.id   AF-A0A6J8B710-F1
#
_cell.length_a   1.000
_cell.length_b   1.000
_cell.length_c   1.000
_cell.angle_alpha   90.00
_cell.angle_beta   90.00
_cell.angle_gamma   90.00
#
_symmetry.space_group_name_H-M   'P 1'
#
loop_
_entity.id
_entity.type
_entity.pdbx_description
1 polymer ?
#
loop_
_entity_poly.entity_id
_entity_poly.type
_entity_poly.pdbx_seq_one_letter_code
_entity_poly.pdbx_strand_id
1 'polypeptide(L)'
;MIKELVSKSQHVTTLPLTLVPPPMPSTPTTPRFHPVLPELPLTPTTTRLPDSPLPQPVTPTLHRRILPVHLFNDLPKSVRLSKDGLSRLSCSGNNPGAFGVLLLKHFYPELFKADQLRVYYSYRGGGKLSKRQLDDSRKAIIKRYVVALFPSVNTESAYHAMVVEKINQFLRRPVQPAQKV
;
A
#
# COMPACT_ATOMS: atom_id res chain seq x y z
N MET A 1 19.02 -65.03 28.12
CA MET A 1 18.85 -63.75 28.82
C MET A 1 17.46 -63.24 28.48
N ILE A 2 16.58 -63.17 29.48
CA ILE A 2 15.13 -62.99 29.40
C ILE A 2 14.81 -61.52 29.71
N LYS A 3 13.67 -61.02 29.20
CA LYS A 3 12.87 -59.84 29.64
C LYS A 3 13.33 -58.49 29.06
N GLU A 4 12.49 -57.50 28.80
CA GLU A 4 11.06 -57.31 28.45
C GLU A 4 10.88 -55.77 28.42
N LEU A 5 9.74 -55.29 27.91
CA LEU A 5 9.11 -54.01 28.25
C LEU A 5 9.84 -52.68 27.93
N VAL A 6 9.46 -52.05 26.82
CA VAL A 6 9.27 -50.58 26.79
C VAL A 6 7.87 -50.26 26.31
N SER A 7 7.00 -50.10 27.31
CA SER A 7 5.98 -49.07 27.52
C SER A 7 5.30 -48.43 26.30
N LYS A 8 4.01 -48.76 26.14
CA LYS A 8 3.01 -47.98 25.42
C LYS A 8 2.55 -46.83 26.33
N SER A 9 2.79 -45.57 25.96
CA SER A 9 2.14 -44.42 26.60
C SER A 9 1.01 -43.90 25.72
N GLN A 10 -0.22 -44.11 26.18
CA GLN A 10 -1.43 -43.54 25.60
C GLN A 10 -1.59 -42.11 26.13
N HIS A 11 -1.60 -41.12 25.25
CA HIS A 11 -2.10 -39.79 25.59
C HIS A 11 -3.52 -39.64 25.06
N VAL A 12 -4.48 -39.87 25.96
CA VAL A 12 -5.88 -39.49 25.80
C VAL A 12 -5.94 -37.96 25.80
N THR A 13 -6.16 -37.36 24.63
CA THR A 13 -6.38 -35.91 24.50
C THR A 13 -7.89 -35.66 24.57
N THR A 14 -8.35 -35.30 25.77
CA THR A 14 -9.70 -34.81 26.02
C THR A 14 -9.88 -33.43 25.38
N LEU A 15 -10.78 -33.32 24.40
CA LEU A 15 -11.15 -32.04 23.79
C LEU A 15 -12.12 -31.27 24.73
N PRO A 16 -11.98 -29.94 24.86
CA PRO A 16 -12.88 -29.14 25.69
C PRO A 16 -14.25 -28.91 25.00
N LEU A 17 -15.31 -29.00 25.80
CA LEU A 17 -16.70 -28.67 25.46
C LEU A 17 -16.81 -27.22 24.95
N THR A 18 -17.34 -27.06 23.73
CA THR A 18 -17.72 -25.78 23.15
C THR A 18 -18.93 -25.20 23.90
N LEU A 19 -18.70 -24.16 24.69
CA LEU A 19 -19.74 -23.37 25.35
C LEU A 19 -20.48 -22.54 24.29
N VAL A 20 -21.74 -22.91 24.00
CA VAL A 20 -22.63 -22.12 23.13
C VAL A 20 -23.05 -20.85 23.87
N PRO A 21 -22.86 -19.64 23.30
CA PRO A 21 -23.30 -18.41 23.93
C PRO A 21 -24.84 -18.25 23.84
N PRO A 22 -25.49 -17.66 24.86
CA PRO A 22 -26.92 -17.42 24.84
C PRO A 22 -27.30 -16.29 23.87
N PRO A 23 -28.55 -16.29 23.33
CA PRO A 23 -29.03 -15.24 22.44
C PRO A 23 -29.24 -13.92 23.19
N MET A 24 -28.82 -12.81 22.58
CA MET A 24 -28.99 -11.45 23.12
C MET A 24 -30.45 -10.98 23.05
N PRO A 25 -30.93 -10.17 24.02
CA PRO A 25 -32.23 -9.51 23.94
C PRO A 25 -32.21 -8.36 22.93
N SER A 26 -33.29 -8.26 22.15
CA SER A 26 -33.52 -7.23 21.14
C SER A 26 -33.75 -5.85 21.78
N THR A 27 -33.08 -4.83 21.27
CA THR A 27 -33.23 -3.43 21.71
C THR A 27 -34.57 -2.83 21.28
N PRO A 28 -35.22 -1.99 22.10
CA PRO A 28 -36.42 -1.27 21.72
C PRO A 28 -36.14 -0.12 20.72
N THR A 29 -36.95 -0.07 19.68
CA THR A 29 -37.00 0.99 18.66
C THR A 29 -37.26 2.36 19.30
N THR A 30 -36.32 3.28 19.15
CA THR A 30 -36.48 4.69 19.51
C THR A 30 -37.36 5.40 18.48
N PRO A 31 -38.39 6.18 18.89
CA PRO A 31 -39.14 7.02 17.96
C PRO A 31 -38.27 8.18 17.47
N ARG A 32 -38.16 8.28 16.15
CA ARG A 32 -37.43 9.33 15.43
C ARG A 32 -38.27 10.61 15.44
N PHE A 33 -37.97 11.53 16.34
CA PHE A 33 -38.46 12.90 16.25
C PHE A 33 -37.73 13.61 15.11
N HIS A 34 -38.46 13.94 14.05
CA HIS A 34 -37.98 14.86 13.01
C HIS A 34 -38.23 16.30 13.49
N PRO A 35 -37.21 17.17 13.56
CA PRO A 35 -37.46 18.60 13.69
C PRO A 35 -38.00 19.12 12.35
N VAL A 36 -39.19 19.70 12.38
CA VAL A 36 -39.72 20.55 11.31
C VAL A 36 -38.85 21.81 11.26
N LEU A 37 -38.12 21.97 10.15
CA LEU A 37 -37.40 23.21 9.85
C LEU A 37 -38.40 24.21 9.23
N PRO A 38 -38.48 25.47 9.67
CA PRO A 38 -39.25 26.48 8.96
C PRO A 38 -38.59 26.80 7.61
N GLU A 39 -39.36 26.73 6.53
CA GLU A 39 -38.93 27.22 5.20
C GLU A 39 -38.64 28.72 5.26
N LEU A 40 -37.47 29.11 4.77
CA LEU A 40 -37.13 30.52 4.52
C LEU A 40 -37.68 30.94 3.15
N PRO A 41 -38.23 32.17 3.02
CA PRO A 41 -38.80 32.63 1.77
C PRO A 41 -37.71 32.88 0.72
N LEU A 42 -37.89 32.26 -0.46
CA LEU A 42 -37.10 32.53 -1.66
C LEU A 42 -37.41 33.94 -2.16
N THR A 43 -36.42 34.83 -2.12
CA THR A 43 -36.48 36.11 -2.85
C THR A 43 -35.68 35.98 -4.16
N PRO A 44 -36.21 36.40 -5.32
CA PRO A 44 -35.48 36.42 -6.57
C PRO A 44 -34.64 37.70 -6.66
N THR A 45 -33.45 37.69 -6.07
CA THR A 45 -32.50 38.79 -6.28
C THR A 45 -31.61 38.45 -7.48
N THR A 46 -32.02 38.97 -8.64
CA THR A 46 -31.14 39.17 -9.80
C THR A 46 -30.08 40.20 -9.40
N THR A 47 -28.90 39.72 -9.02
CA THR A 47 -27.69 40.54 -8.92
C THR A 47 -26.67 39.99 -9.91
N ARG A 48 -26.41 40.81 -10.94
CA ARG A 48 -25.34 40.62 -11.93
C ARG A 48 -24.03 40.21 -11.26
N LEU A 49 -23.42 39.15 -11.78
CA LEU A 49 -22.03 38.79 -11.49
C LEU A 49 -21.11 39.97 -11.82
N PRO A 50 -20.18 40.37 -10.94
CA PRO A 50 -18.92 40.93 -11.39
C PRO A 50 -18.12 39.79 -12.05
N ASP A 51 -17.59 40.09 -13.24
CA ASP A 51 -16.68 39.24 -14.01
C ASP A 51 -15.38 39.05 -13.20
N SER A 52 -15.41 38.13 -12.24
CA SER A 52 -14.23 37.68 -11.54
C SER A 52 -13.42 36.86 -12.54
N PRO A 53 -12.16 37.26 -12.85
CA PRO A 53 -11.32 36.44 -13.71
C PRO A 53 -11.25 35.05 -13.08
N LEU A 54 -11.62 34.04 -13.89
CA LEU A 54 -11.56 32.64 -13.54
C LEU A 54 -10.25 32.38 -12.79
N PRO A 55 -10.25 31.70 -11.62
CA PRO A 55 -9.02 31.27 -11.00
C PRO A 55 -8.29 30.42 -12.03
N GLN A 56 -7.20 30.96 -12.57
CA GLN A 56 -6.37 30.18 -13.47
C GLN A 56 -6.01 28.89 -12.74
N PRO A 57 -6.00 27.73 -13.43
CA PRO A 57 -5.53 26.50 -12.80
C PRO A 57 -4.13 26.82 -12.30
N VAL A 58 -4.00 26.90 -10.97
CA VAL A 58 -2.69 26.96 -10.34
C VAL A 58 -2.00 25.71 -10.81
N THR A 59 -1.17 25.84 -11.84
CA THR A 59 -0.18 24.83 -12.13
C THR A 59 0.51 24.62 -10.79
N PRO A 60 0.57 23.38 -10.26
CA PRO A 60 1.42 23.14 -9.12
C PRO A 60 2.83 23.41 -9.63
N THR A 61 3.26 24.67 -9.48
CA THR A 61 4.64 25.07 -9.51
C THR A 61 5.26 24.07 -8.57
N LEU A 62 6.10 23.19 -9.11
CA LEU A 62 6.80 22.17 -8.36
C LEU A 62 7.71 22.94 -7.41
N HIS A 63 7.14 23.41 -6.29
CA HIS A 63 7.80 24.11 -5.21
C HIS A 63 8.97 23.23 -4.92
N ARG A 64 10.16 23.73 -5.27
CA ARG A 64 11.46 23.08 -5.22
C ARG A 64 11.48 22.15 -4.01
N ARG A 65 11.09 20.89 -4.21
CA ARG A 65 10.83 19.99 -3.10
C ARG A 65 12.19 19.73 -2.50
N ILE A 66 12.43 20.21 -1.28
CA ILE A 66 13.71 19.96 -0.61
C ILE A 66 13.80 18.45 -0.48
N LEU A 67 14.68 17.85 -1.28
CA LEU A 67 14.83 16.41 -1.31
C LEU A 67 15.57 16.01 -0.02
N PRO A 68 15.00 15.10 0.78
CA PRO A 68 15.55 14.74 2.08
C PRO A 68 16.73 13.76 1.95
N VAL A 69 17.72 14.10 1.12
CA VAL A 69 18.85 13.23 0.77
C VAL A 69 19.65 12.76 1.99
N HIS A 70 19.73 13.58 3.04
CA HIS A 70 20.41 13.26 4.27
C HIS A 70 19.72 12.16 5.10
N LEU A 71 18.41 11.93 4.91
CA LEU A 71 17.67 10.87 5.62
C LEU A 71 18.10 9.45 5.21
N PHE A 72 18.94 9.34 4.19
CA PHE A 72 19.41 8.07 3.62
C PHE A 72 20.91 7.83 3.85
N ASN A 73 21.56 8.65 4.70
CA ASN A 73 23.00 8.58 4.94
C ASN A 73 23.48 7.35 5.73
N ASP A 74 22.57 6.65 6.38
CA ASP A 74 22.81 5.39 7.08
C ASP A 74 22.56 4.16 6.19
N LEU A 75 21.94 4.34 5.01
CA LEU A 75 21.74 3.25 4.07
C LEU A 75 23.05 2.86 3.36
N PRO A 76 23.25 1.58 3.01
CA PRO A 76 24.40 1.15 2.20
C PRO A 76 24.51 1.94 0.90
N LYS A 77 25.74 2.18 0.43
CA LYS A 77 25.99 2.95 -0.82
C LYS A 77 25.27 2.37 -2.04
N SER A 78 25.08 1.05 -2.10
CA SER A 78 24.39 0.35 -3.21
C SER A 78 22.91 0.71 -3.35
N VAL A 79 22.25 1.18 -2.28
CA VAL A 79 20.82 1.53 -2.27
C VAL A 79 20.58 3.00 -1.88
N ARG A 80 21.66 3.80 -1.87
CA ARG A 80 21.62 5.24 -1.61
C ARG A 80 21.51 6.00 -2.92
N LEU A 81 20.45 6.78 -3.09
CA LEU A 81 20.29 7.66 -4.24
C LEU A 81 21.09 8.95 -4.05
N SER A 82 21.76 9.40 -5.11
CA SER A 82 22.25 10.78 -5.17
C SER A 82 21.07 11.76 -5.24
N LYS A 83 21.33 13.04 -4.97
CA LYS A 83 20.32 14.10 -5.10
C LYS A 83 19.65 14.08 -6.48
N ASP A 84 20.46 13.97 -7.54
CA ASP A 84 19.93 13.94 -8.90
C ASP A 84 19.18 12.64 -9.20
N GLY A 85 19.65 11.50 -8.68
CA GLY A 85 18.95 10.23 -8.80
C GLY A 85 17.56 10.28 -8.15
N LEU A 86 17.49 10.78 -6.92
CA LEU A 86 16.23 10.95 -6.19
C LEU A 86 15.32 11.97 -6.90
N SER A 87 15.87 13.08 -7.39
CA SER A 87 15.11 14.07 -8.15
C SER A 87 14.49 13.45 -9.40
N ARG A 88 15.28 12.79 -10.25
CA ARG A 88 14.80 12.16 -11.48
C ARG A 88 13.69 11.14 -11.21
N LEU A 89 13.87 10.25 -10.24
CA LEU A 89 12.85 9.26 -9.92
C LEU A 89 11.57 9.92 -9.35
N SER A 90 11.70 10.97 -8.53
CA SER A 90 10.55 11.67 -7.96
C SER A 90 9.77 12.50 -8.99
N CYS A 91 10.45 13.05 -10.00
CA CYS A 91 9.81 13.76 -11.11
C CYS A 91 9.03 12.79 -12.00
N SER A 92 9.57 11.61 -12.29
CA SER A 92 8.90 10.58 -13.08
C SER A 92 7.76 9.89 -12.32
N GLY A 93 7.91 9.70 -11.01
CA GLY A 93 6.91 9.06 -10.13
C GLY A 93 6.09 10.09 -9.38
N ASN A 94 5.10 10.71 -10.03
CA ASN A 94 4.30 11.80 -9.46
C ASN A 94 3.32 11.39 -8.33
N ASN A 95 3.24 10.10 -7.99
CA ASN A 95 2.39 9.56 -6.93
C ASN A 95 3.13 8.42 -6.20
N PRO A 96 2.77 8.10 -4.95
CA PRO A 96 3.54 7.17 -4.11
C PRO A 96 3.63 5.76 -4.70
N GLY A 97 2.59 5.27 -5.37
CA GLY A 97 2.60 3.95 -6.00
C GLY A 97 3.53 3.89 -7.22
N ALA A 98 3.46 4.89 -8.10
CA ALA A 98 4.36 4.97 -9.26
C ALA A 98 5.82 5.14 -8.83
N PHE A 99 6.07 5.99 -7.84
CA PHE A 99 7.41 6.17 -7.27
C PHE A 99 7.94 4.88 -6.64
N GLY A 100 7.13 4.15 -5.86
CA GLY A 100 7.51 2.85 -5.30
C GLY A 100 7.90 1.81 -6.36
N VAL A 101 7.21 1.80 -7.51
CA VAL A 101 7.57 0.93 -8.65
C VAL A 101 8.87 1.35 -9.30
N LEU A 102 9.13 2.66 -9.44
CA LEU A 102 10.39 3.16 -9.99
C LEU A 102 11.57 2.78 -9.09
N LEU A 103 11.42 2.87 -7.76
CA LEU A 103 12.43 2.43 -6.80
C LEU A 103 12.68 0.93 -6.91
N LEU A 104 11.61 0.11 -7.02
CA LEU A 104 11.73 -1.34 -7.19
C LEU A 104 12.52 -1.70 -8.45
N LYS A 105 12.26 -1.03 -9.58
CA LYS A 105 13.00 -1.22 -10.83
C LYS A 105 14.44 -0.73 -10.74
N HIS A 106 14.68 0.35 -10.00
CA HIS A 106 15.99 0.96 -9.87
C HIS A 106 16.94 0.13 -8.99
N PHE A 107 16.47 -0.28 -7.80
CA PHE A 107 17.29 -1.02 -6.86
C PHE A 107 17.34 -2.52 -7.14
N TYR A 108 16.31 -3.09 -7.76
CA TYR A 108 16.18 -4.53 -7.98
C TYR A 108 15.88 -4.86 -9.45
N PRO A 109 16.73 -4.39 -10.40
CA PRO A 109 16.51 -4.60 -11.83
C PRO A 109 16.51 -6.08 -12.22
N GLU A 110 17.15 -6.96 -11.44
CA GLU A 110 17.16 -8.41 -11.63
C GLU A 110 15.76 -9.03 -11.67
N LEU A 111 14.78 -8.44 -10.98
CA LEU A 111 13.39 -8.90 -11.03
C LEU A 111 12.75 -8.71 -12.42
N PHE A 112 13.29 -7.80 -13.24
CA PHE A 112 12.72 -7.39 -14.52
C PHE A 112 13.54 -7.83 -15.74
N LYS A 113 14.62 -8.60 -15.54
CA LYS A 113 15.45 -9.16 -16.61
C LYS A 113 14.70 -10.22 -17.45
N ALA A 114 15.38 -10.78 -18.46
CA ALA A 114 14.83 -11.79 -19.37
C ALA A 114 14.14 -12.97 -18.66
N ASP A 115 14.66 -13.39 -17.50
CA ASP A 115 14.10 -14.50 -16.71
C ASP A 115 12.79 -14.15 -15.98
N GLN A 116 12.34 -12.89 -16.05
CA GLN A 116 11.05 -12.42 -15.53
C GLN A 116 10.78 -12.76 -14.06
N LEU A 117 11.82 -12.82 -13.22
CA LEU A 117 11.74 -13.29 -11.83
C LEU A 117 10.59 -12.66 -11.04
N ARG A 118 10.23 -11.41 -11.32
CA ARG A 118 9.09 -10.71 -10.69
C ARG A 118 7.79 -11.51 -10.66
N VAL A 119 7.52 -12.38 -11.65
CA VAL A 119 6.26 -13.14 -11.72
C VAL A 119 6.12 -14.13 -10.55
N TYR A 120 7.25 -14.58 -10.00
CA TYR A 120 7.32 -15.46 -8.84
C TYR A 120 7.24 -14.72 -7.50
N TYR A 121 7.22 -13.39 -7.51
CA TYR A 121 7.19 -12.58 -6.30
C TYR A 121 5.85 -11.84 -6.13
N SER A 122 5.54 -11.55 -4.87
CA SER A 122 4.58 -10.52 -4.46
C SER A 122 5.14 -9.77 -3.26
N TYR A 123 4.52 -8.64 -2.91
CA TYR A 123 5.01 -7.81 -1.81
C TYR A 123 4.98 -8.57 -0.46
N ARG A 124 3.93 -9.33 -0.16
CA ARG A 124 3.79 -10.11 1.09
C ARG A 124 3.92 -11.63 0.91
N GLY A 125 4.19 -12.12 -0.30
CA GLY A 125 4.17 -13.54 -0.62
C GLY A 125 2.75 -14.13 -0.70
N GLY A 126 2.68 -15.45 -0.84
CA GLY A 126 1.44 -16.24 -0.76
C GLY A 126 0.53 -16.14 -1.99
N GLY A 127 -0.78 -16.25 -1.73
CA GLY A 127 -1.83 -16.33 -2.75
C GLY A 127 -1.96 -17.72 -3.39
N LYS A 128 -2.88 -17.87 -4.36
CA LYS A 128 -3.17 -19.14 -5.05
C LYS A 128 -1.95 -19.76 -5.76
N LEU A 129 -0.92 -18.96 -6.04
CA LEU A 129 0.29 -19.36 -6.75
C LEU A 129 1.51 -19.50 -5.84
N SER A 130 1.33 -19.44 -4.51
CA SER A 130 2.41 -19.56 -3.51
C SER A 130 3.63 -18.69 -3.82
N LYS A 131 3.38 -17.42 -4.18
CA LYS A 131 4.45 -16.50 -4.58
C LYS A 131 5.42 -16.25 -3.43
N ARG A 132 6.70 -16.06 -3.75
CA ARG A 132 7.71 -15.64 -2.79
C ARG A 132 7.43 -14.20 -2.37
N GLN A 133 7.65 -13.90 -1.09
CA GLN A 133 7.61 -12.50 -0.65
C GLN A 133 8.88 -11.78 -1.10
N LEU A 134 8.79 -10.46 -1.31
CA LEU A 134 9.98 -9.62 -1.33
C LEU A 134 10.71 -9.73 0.01
N ASP A 135 12.03 -9.56 0.01
CA ASP A 135 12.81 -9.56 1.25
C ASP A 135 12.47 -8.33 2.08
N ASP A 136 12.47 -8.46 3.40
CA ASP A 136 12.05 -7.37 4.28
C ASP A 136 12.96 -6.14 4.18
N SER A 137 14.25 -6.36 3.92
CA SER A 137 15.20 -5.28 3.62
C SER A 137 14.76 -4.46 2.39
N ARG A 138 14.32 -5.14 1.32
CA ARG A 138 13.83 -4.47 0.10
C ARG A 138 12.57 -3.65 0.38
N LYS A 139 11.63 -4.22 1.14
CA LYS A 139 10.40 -3.53 1.57
C LYS A 139 10.73 -2.28 2.40
N ALA A 140 11.65 -2.41 3.36
CA ALA A 140 12.05 -1.32 4.24
C ALA A 140 12.69 -0.16 3.46
N ILE A 141 13.61 -0.46 2.54
CA ILE A 141 14.26 0.55 1.70
C ILE A 141 13.23 1.31 0.87
N ILE A 142 12.34 0.59 0.16
CA ILE A 142 11.30 1.22 -0.67
C ILE A 142 10.38 2.09 0.20
N LYS A 143 9.89 1.56 1.33
CA LYS A 143 9.01 2.29 2.24
C LYS A 143 9.66 3.58 2.73
N ARG A 144 10.94 3.54 3.09
CA ARG A 144 11.66 4.70 3.62
C ARG A 144 11.74 5.85 2.62
N TYR A 145 12.04 5.57 1.35
CA TYR A 145 12.03 6.60 0.30
C TYR A 145 10.62 7.14 0.03
N VAL A 146 9.61 6.25 -0.03
CA VAL A 146 8.23 6.61 -0.34
C VAL A 146 7.56 7.39 0.80
N VAL A 147 7.92 7.18 2.06
CA VAL A 147 7.37 7.98 3.17
C VAL A 147 8.06 9.33 3.29
N ALA A 148 9.36 9.41 2.98
CA ALA A 148 10.12 10.65 3.04
C ALA A 148 9.65 11.69 2.01
N LEU A 149 9.32 11.25 0.79
CA LEU A 149 8.65 12.04 -0.24
C LEU A 149 7.23 11.46 -0.32
N PHE A 150 6.12 12.06 0.10
CA PHE A 150 4.79 11.42 0.31
C PHE A 150 4.53 10.93 1.76
N PRO A 151 4.69 11.80 2.77
CA PRO A 151 4.28 11.49 4.15
C PRO A 151 2.82 11.05 4.32
N SER A 152 1.94 11.38 3.36
CA SER A 152 0.54 10.97 3.35
C SER A 152 0.33 9.44 3.37
N VAL A 153 1.34 8.65 2.98
CA VAL A 153 1.30 7.18 3.01
C VAL A 153 2.10 6.57 4.16
N ASN A 154 2.35 7.32 5.26
CA ASN A 154 3.08 6.78 6.41
C ASN A 154 2.31 5.70 7.18
N THR A 155 0.98 5.70 7.13
CA THR A 155 0.16 4.68 7.78
C THR A 155 0.19 3.37 6.98
N GLU A 156 0.14 2.22 7.68
CA GLU A 156 0.13 0.90 7.03
C GLU A 156 -1.01 0.75 6.03
N SER A 157 -2.20 1.25 6.35
CA SER A 157 -3.37 1.18 5.48
C SER A 157 -3.16 1.98 4.18
N ALA A 158 -2.73 3.25 4.29
CA ALA A 158 -2.48 4.09 3.12
C ALA A 158 -1.31 3.57 2.27
N TYR A 159 -0.24 3.11 2.91
CA TYR A 159 0.89 2.48 2.25
C TYR A 159 0.46 1.23 1.48
N HIS A 160 -0.36 0.38 2.12
CA HIS A 160 -0.88 -0.81 1.48
C HIS A 160 -1.72 -0.47 0.23
N ALA A 161 -2.73 0.38 0.41
CA ALA A 161 -3.67 0.73 -0.65
C ALA A 161 -2.99 1.43 -1.85
N MET A 162 -2.04 2.33 -1.60
CA MET A 162 -1.44 3.14 -2.66
C MET A 162 -0.16 2.56 -3.24
N VAL A 163 0.67 1.91 -2.42
CA VAL A 163 2.03 1.48 -2.80
C VAL A 163 2.10 -0.02 -3.04
N VAL A 164 1.65 -0.81 -2.06
CA VAL A 164 1.75 -2.28 -2.13
C VAL A 164 0.93 -2.84 -3.28
N GLU A 165 -0.32 -2.38 -3.43
CA GLU A 165 -1.17 -2.78 -4.55
C GLU A 165 -0.54 -2.43 -5.89
N LYS A 166 0.05 -1.24 -6.02
CA LYS A 166 0.71 -0.81 -7.25
C LYS A 166 1.95 -1.66 -7.55
N ILE A 167 2.79 -1.95 -6.56
CA ILE A 167 3.93 -2.85 -6.72
C ILE A 167 3.47 -4.25 -7.17
N ASN A 168 2.44 -4.81 -6.52
CA ASN A 168 1.91 -6.12 -6.88
C ASN A 168 1.37 -6.16 -8.31
N GLN A 169 0.76 -5.08 -8.81
CA GLN A 169 0.34 -5.00 -10.23
C GLN A 169 1.54 -5.20 -11.18
N PHE A 170 2.70 -4.62 -10.87
CA PHE A 170 3.91 -4.76 -11.70
C PHE A 170 4.60 -6.10 -11.54
N LEU A 171 4.56 -6.70 -10.35
CA LEU A 171 5.07 -8.05 -10.12
C LEU A 171 4.18 -9.13 -10.78
N ARG A 172 2.88 -8.89 -10.94
CA ARG A 172 1.93 -9.85 -11.53
C ARG A 172 1.95 -9.92 -13.06
N ARG A 173 2.25 -8.84 -13.78
CA ARG A 173 2.14 -8.80 -15.25
C ARG A 173 3.23 -9.67 -15.91
N PRO A 174 2.88 -10.77 -16.60
CA PRO A 174 3.82 -11.39 -17.53
C PRO A 174 4.12 -10.40 -18.66
N VAL A 175 5.38 -10.34 -19.12
CA VAL A 175 5.66 -9.70 -20.41
C VAL A 175 4.94 -10.58 -21.43
N GLN A 176 4.01 -10.02 -22.20
CA GLN A 176 3.50 -10.76 -23.35
C GLN A 176 4.71 -11.13 -24.21
N PRO A 177 4.95 -12.41 -24.53
CA PRO A 177 5.94 -12.72 -25.55
C PRO A 177 5.51 -11.95 -26.79
N ALA A 178 6.40 -11.09 -27.30
CA ALA A 178 6.19 -10.39 -28.55
C ALA A 178 5.76 -11.45 -29.57
N GLN A 179 4.63 -11.22 -30.24
CA GLN A 179 4.18 -12.07 -31.33
C GLN A 179 5.35 -12.20 -32.29
N LYS A 180 5.84 -13.43 -32.47
CA LYS A 180 6.74 -13.76 -33.59
C LYS A 180 5.96 -13.41 -34.86
N VAL A 181 6.41 -12.37 -35.55
CA VAL A 181 6.08 -12.11 -36.95
C VAL A 181 6.96 -13.01 -37.80
#